data_AF-A0AA42YWR4-F1
#
_entry.id   AF-A0AA42YWR4-F1
#
_cell.length_a   1.000
_cell.length_b   1.000
_cell.length_c   1.000
_cell.angle_alpha   90.00
_cell.angle_beta   90.00
_cell.angle_gamma   90.00
#
_symmetry.space_group_name_H-M   'P 1'
#
loop_
_entity.id
_entity.type
_entity.pdbx_description
1 polymer ?
#
loop_
_entity_poly.entity_id
_entity_poly.type
_entity_poly.pdbx_seq_one_letter_code
_entity_poly.pdbx_strand_id
1 'polypeptide(L)'
;MSIRLGFYVCHCGINIAGKVSVKEVAAFTRELKNVVIARDYKFMCSDPGQEMIEKDIKEFDLNRVVVASCSPRLHEKTFQGACQRAGLNPYFFQMASVREQVSWVTKDEDEATRKAKTLVAAAINRVNYHESLDAREVNVHPDIMVVGGGIVGMQAALDIGNSGHKVYLVEKSSTIGGHMLQFDKTFPTLDCAACIGTPKMVEVAQNANIELLSYSEVKEVAGYIGNYTVKIRRKPRYVIEGVCTGCGECVNVCPVSVPSEWDEGLDNRKAIYRAFPQAVPITFCIDKKDRAPCVTACPAGINIQGYVQLVSQGKYQEAIRLIMERLPLPGVLGRVCPHPCESECRRQELDEAVAIRDLKRFVADHANLKALELSKIEERTEKVAVIGSGPSGLTVAYYLRLKGYQVTIFEALEVLGGMLRVGIPDYRLPPQVLDQEIDHILRQGVKTRTGVRFGTGLTFEDLKKEGFAAVFLGIGAHNSLDMQIPGEKDTQGVI
;
A
#
# COMPACT_ATOMS: atom_id res chain seq x y z
N MET A 1 -55.42 -7.67 -23.07
CA MET A 1 -55.35 -7.46 -24.53
C MET A 1 -54.77 -8.69 -25.18
N SER A 2 -55.27 -9.10 -26.35
CA SER A 2 -54.62 -10.15 -27.15
C SER A 2 -53.26 -9.68 -27.67
N ILE A 3 -52.24 -10.52 -27.65
CA ILE A 3 -50.91 -10.16 -28.15
C ILE A 3 -50.96 -10.03 -29.68
N ARG A 4 -50.37 -8.95 -30.21
CA ARG A 4 -50.30 -8.60 -31.62
C ARG A 4 -48.86 -8.20 -31.95
N LEU A 5 -48.15 -9.08 -32.65
CA LEU A 5 -46.72 -8.99 -32.88
C LEU A 5 -46.39 -8.56 -34.31
N GLY A 6 -45.53 -7.56 -34.45
CA GLY A 6 -44.87 -7.22 -35.71
C GLY A 6 -43.46 -7.79 -35.78
N PHE A 7 -43.17 -8.55 -36.82
CA PHE A 7 -41.85 -9.12 -37.09
C PHE A 7 -41.17 -8.41 -38.27
N TYR A 8 -39.89 -8.10 -38.11
CA TYR A 8 -39.09 -7.45 -39.16
C TYR A 8 -37.73 -8.12 -39.30
N VAL A 9 -37.32 -8.48 -40.52
CA VAL A 9 -35.98 -9.02 -40.79
C VAL A 9 -35.18 -8.09 -41.69
N CYS A 10 -33.95 -7.78 -41.26
CA CYS A 10 -33.05 -6.88 -41.97
C CYS A 10 -32.17 -7.65 -42.95
N HIS A 11 -31.91 -7.08 -44.13
CA HIS A 11 -30.93 -7.61 -45.08
C HIS A 11 -29.51 -7.17 -44.71
N CYS A 12 -29.38 -5.98 -44.11
CA CYS A 12 -28.12 -5.32 -43.78
C CYS A 12 -27.19 -5.23 -45.01
N GLY A 13 -27.76 -4.84 -46.16
CA GLY A 13 -27.11 -4.98 -47.46
C GLY A 13 -26.92 -6.46 -47.80
N ILE A 14 -25.69 -6.90 -47.97
CA ILE A 14 -25.33 -8.31 -48.17
C ILE A 14 -24.91 -9.02 -46.87
N ASN A 15 -24.79 -8.30 -45.75
CA ASN A 15 -24.24 -8.88 -44.53
C ASN A 15 -25.12 -9.97 -43.93
N ILE A 16 -26.45 -9.86 -44.05
CA ILE A 16 -27.39 -10.91 -43.65
C ILE A 16 -27.92 -11.61 -44.90
N ALA A 17 -28.42 -10.86 -45.89
CA ALA A 17 -29.04 -11.43 -47.07
C ALA A 17 -28.09 -12.22 -47.98
N GLY A 18 -26.77 -12.06 -47.84
CA GLY A 18 -25.78 -12.86 -48.57
C GLY A 18 -25.59 -14.28 -48.03
N LYS A 19 -26.14 -14.60 -46.85
CA LYS A 19 -26.06 -15.94 -46.24
C LYS A 19 -27.37 -16.47 -45.69
N VAL A 20 -28.31 -15.60 -45.36
CA VAL A 20 -29.62 -15.96 -44.82
C VAL A 20 -30.69 -15.58 -45.83
N SER A 21 -31.57 -16.52 -46.17
CA SER A 21 -32.75 -16.27 -47.00
C SER A 21 -33.79 -15.46 -46.21
N VAL A 22 -33.60 -14.14 -46.17
CA VAL A 22 -34.40 -13.19 -45.37
C VAL A 22 -35.90 -13.24 -45.70
N LYS A 23 -36.25 -13.40 -46.98
CA LYS A 23 -37.65 -13.53 -47.41
C LYS A 23 -38.30 -14.82 -46.90
N GLU A 24 -37.53 -15.90 -46.85
CA GLU A 24 -37.99 -17.18 -46.33
C GLU A 24 -38.12 -17.15 -44.80
N VAL A 25 -37.23 -16.45 -44.10
CA VAL A 25 -37.37 -16.18 -42.66
C VAL A 25 -38.64 -15.38 -42.39
N ALA A 26 -38.89 -14.30 -43.13
CA ALA A 26 -40.12 -13.51 -43.00
C ALA A 26 -41.38 -14.34 -43.28
N ALA A 27 -41.39 -15.15 -44.35
CA ALA A 27 -42.51 -16.02 -44.67
C ALA A 27 -42.80 -17.04 -43.55
N PHE A 28 -41.75 -17.71 -43.05
CA PHE A 28 -41.85 -18.65 -41.93
C PHE A 28 -42.48 -18.03 -40.68
N THR A 29 -42.14 -16.77 -40.36
CA THR A 29 -42.68 -16.13 -39.16
C THR A 29 -44.17 -15.80 -39.21
N ARG A 30 -44.78 -15.71 -40.40
CA ARG A 30 -46.22 -15.40 -40.54
C ARG A 30 -47.11 -16.49 -39.95
N GLU A 31 -46.62 -17.71 -39.88
CA GLU A 31 -47.35 -18.86 -39.32
C GLU A 31 -47.19 -19.00 -37.80
N LEU A 32 -46.34 -18.17 -37.18
CA LEU A 32 -46.07 -18.24 -35.75
C LEU A 32 -47.14 -17.50 -34.94
N LYS A 33 -47.39 -18.03 -33.74
CA LYS A 33 -48.41 -17.53 -32.82
C LYS A 33 -48.29 -16.02 -32.59
N ASN A 34 -49.43 -15.33 -32.70
CA ASN A 34 -49.61 -13.89 -32.46
C ASN A 34 -48.90 -12.95 -33.46
N VAL A 35 -48.21 -13.46 -34.49
CA VAL A 35 -47.60 -12.63 -35.55
C VAL A 35 -48.69 -12.10 -36.47
N VAL A 36 -48.89 -10.79 -36.47
CA VAL A 36 -49.89 -10.10 -37.29
C VAL A 36 -49.30 -9.60 -38.60
N ILE A 37 -48.05 -9.16 -38.56
CA ILE A 37 -47.33 -8.62 -39.73
C ILE A 37 -45.88 -9.10 -39.70
N ALA A 38 -45.35 -9.47 -40.87
CA ALA A 38 -43.96 -9.87 -41.06
C ALA A 38 -43.40 -9.26 -42.34
N ARG A 39 -42.34 -8.45 -42.20
CA ARG A 39 -41.70 -7.73 -43.32
C ARG A 39 -40.19 -7.97 -43.36
N ASP A 40 -39.63 -7.84 -44.55
CA ASP A 40 -38.18 -7.74 -44.76
C ASP A 40 -37.82 -6.38 -45.38
N TYR A 41 -36.70 -5.79 -44.94
CA TYR A 41 -36.23 -4.51 -45.47
C TYR A 41 -34.70 -4.43 -45.50
N LYS A 42 -34.16 -3.61 -46.41
CA LYS A 42 -32.71 -3.53 -46.65
C LYS A 42 -31.93 -3.12 -45.40
N PHE A 43 -32.37 -2.07 -44.73
CA PHE A 43 -31.73 -1.51 -43.55
C PHE A 43 -32.76 -1.14 -42.49
N MET A 44 -33.13 -2.08 -41.61
CA MET A 44 -34.15 -1.80 -40.58
C MET A 44 -33.79 -0.63 -39.66
N CYS A 45 -32.50 -0.37 -39.44
CA CYS A 45 -32.05 0.71 -38.55
C CYS A 45 -32.05 2.10 -39.21
N SER A 46 -32.20 2.21 -40.53
CA SER A 46 -32.32 3.52 -41.19
C SER A 46 -33.68 4.15 -40.91
N ASP A 47 -33.82 5.46 -41.14
CA ASP A 47 -35.07 6.18 -40.88
C ASP A 47 -36.29 5.52 -41.54
N PRO A 48 -36.26 5.10 -42.83
CA PRO A 48 -37.40 4.40 -43.44
C PRO A 48 -37.74 3.06 -42.78
N GLY A 49 -36.75 2.37 -42.20
CA GLY A 49 -36.94 1.10 -41.51
C GLY A 49 -37.57 1.30 -40.13
N GLN A 50 -37.18 2.36 -39.42
CA GLN A 50 -37.79 2.74 -38.15
C GLN A 50 -39.21 3.27 -38.35
N GLU A 51 -39.43 4.15 -39.33
CA GLU A 51 -40.76 4.67 -39.69
C GLU A 51 -41.73 3.55 -40.09
N MET A 52 -41.24 2.50 -40.77
CA MET A 52 -42.03 1.32 -41.08
C MET A 52 -42.55 0.63 -39.82
N ILE A 53 -41.68 0.42 -38.82
CA ILE A 53 -42.08 -0.15 -37.53
C ILE A 53 -43.10 0.77 -36.84
N GLU A 54 -42.83 2.07 -36.80
CA GLU A 54 -43.70 3.05 -36.15
C GLU A 54 -45.10 3.10 -36.77
N LYS A 55 -45.16 3.07 -38.11
CA LYS A 55 -46.41 3.05 -38.86
C LYS A 55 -47.18 1.76 -38.61
N ASP A 56 -46.52 0.62 -38.73
CA ASP A 56 -47.15 -0.69 -38.53
C ASP A 56 -47.65 -0.86 -37.09
N ILE A 57 -46.95 -0.32 -36.08
CA ILE A 57 -47.43 -0.32 -34.68
C ILE A 57 -48.81 0.33 -34.58
N LYS A 58 -48.99 1.49 -35.21
CA LYS A 58 -50.25 2.25 -35.19
C LYS A 58 -51.33 1.61 -36.08
N GLU A 59 -50.95 1.19 -37.28
CA GLU A 59 -51.89 0.66 -38.29
C GLU A 59 -52.44 -0.72 -37.90
N PHE A 60 -51.61 -1.59 -37.32
CA PHE A 60 -51.99 -2.96 -36.96
C PHE A 60 -52.26 -3.15 -35.46
N ASP A 61 -52.25 -2.08 -34.66
CA ASP A 61 -52.39 -2.10 -33.20
C ASP A 61 -51.41 -3.11 -32.56
N LEU A 62 -50.13 -3.00 -32.94
CA LEU A 62 -49.11 -3.92 -32.44
C LEU A 62 -48.77 -3.60 -31.00
N ASN A 63 -48.73 -4.63 -30.17
CA ASN A 63 -48.30 -4.52 -28.78
C ASN A 63 -47.01 -5.32 -28.49
N ARG A 64 -46.40 -5.96 -29.51
CA ARG A 64 -45.08 -6.59 -29.44
C ARG A 64 -44.32 -6.37 -30.75
N VAL A 65 -43.01 -6.21 -30.67
CA VAL A 65 -42.15 -6.06 -31.87
C VAL A 65 -40.94 -6.96 -31.77
N VAL A 66 -40.63 -7.66 -32.87
CA VAL A 66 -39.39 -8.42 -33.02
C VAL A 66 -38.62 -7.95 -34.24
N VAL A 67 -37.35 -7.62 -34.06
CA VAL A 67 -36.45 -7.30 -35.18
C VAL A 67 -35.31 -8.33 -35.25
N ALA A 68 -35.25 -9.07 -36.36
CA ALA A 68 -34.14 -9.94 -36.72
C ALA A 68 -33.09 -9.16 -37.52
N SER A 69 -31.98 -8.79 -36.87
CA SER A 69 -30.91 -8.05 -37.54
C SER A 69 -29.53 -8.28 -36.89
N CYS A 70 -28.90 -7.23 -36.40
CA CYS A 70 -27.60 -7.23 -35.75
C CYS A 70 -27.71 -7.52 -34.24
N SER A 71 -26.60 -7.35 -33.50
CA SER A 71 -26.55 -7.56 -32.06
C SER A 71 -27.41 -6.54 -31.30
N PRO A 72 -28.14 -6.95 -30.23
CA PRO A 72 -28.80 -6.02 -29.31
C PRO A 72 -27.83 -5.04 -28.65
N ARG A 73 -26.54 -5.40 -28.51
CA ARG A 73 -25.51 -4.47 -28.00
C ARG A 73 -25.27 -3.25 -28.90
N LEU A 74 -25.75 -3.29 -30.14
CA LEU A 74 -25.59 -2.21 -31.11
C LEU A 74 -26.88 -1.39 -31.28
N HIS A 75 -27.99 -2.02 -31.65
CA HIS A 75 -29.20 -1.29 -32.07
C HIS A 75 -30.46 -1.61 -31.24
N GLU A 76 -30.36 -2.28 -30.09
CA GLU A 76 -31.53 -2.48 -29.22
C GLU A 76 -32.16 -1.14 -28.84
N LYS A 77 -31.35 -0.17 -28.37
CA LYS A 77 -31.85 1.16 -28.00
C LYS A 77 -32.46 1.93 -29.18
N THR A 78 -31.95 1.74 -30.39
CA THR A 78 -32.52 2.33 -31.60
C THR A 78 -33.94 1.85 -31.85
N PHE A 79 -34.17 0.53 -31.83
CA PHE A 79 -35.49 -0.05 -32.07
C PHE A 79 -36.45 0.13 -30.88
N GLN A 80 -35.94 0.10 -29.65
CA GLN A 80 -36.70 0.51 -28.46
C GLN A 80 -37.19 1.96 -28.61
N GLY A 81 -36.34 2.88 -29.08
CA GLY A 81 -36.69 4.26 -29.36
C GLY A 81 -37.78 4.39 -30.44
N ALA A 82 -37.70 3.60 -31.52
CA ALA A 82 -38.76 3.55 -32.53
C ALA A 82 -40.09 3.06 -31.96
N CYS A 83 -40.10 1.99 -31.16
CA CYS A 83 -41.29 1.52 -30.47
C CYS A 83 -41.88 2.62 -29.56
N GLN A 84 -41.02 3.29 -28.79
CA GLN A 84 -41.41 4.36 -27.87
C GLN A 84 -42.04 5.57 -28.59
N ARG A 85 -41.47 6.01 -29.72
CA ARG A 85 -42.04 7.08 -30.56
C ARG A 85 -43.42 6.73 -31.13
N ALA A 86 -43.69 5.45 -31.32
CA ALA A 86 -45.00 4.95 -31.73
C ALA A 86 -45.99 4.74 -30.56
N GLY A 87 -45.59 5.01 -29.31
CA GLY A 87 -46.42 4.82 -28.12
C GLY A 87 -46.37 3.40 -27.54
N LEU A 88 -45.51 2.52 -28.05
CA LEU A 88 -45.29 1.17 -27.52
C LEU A 88 -44.22 1.18 -26.43
N ASN A 89 -44.49 0.52 -25.30
CA ASN A 89 -43.49 0.38 -24.24
C ASN A 89 -42.19 -0.27 -24.80
N PRO A 90 -41.01 0.34 -24.60
CA PRO A 90 -39.76 -0.11 -25.23
C PRO A 90 -39.34 -1.53 -24.79
N TYR A 91 -39.87 -2.06 -23.70
CA TYR A 91 -39.56 -3.41 -23.21
C TYR A 91 -40.47 -4.49 -23.81
N PHE A 92 -41.48 -4.10 -24.61
CA PHE A 92 -42.23 -5.02 -25.50
C PHE A 92 -41.52 -5.31 -26.83
N PHE A 93 -40.27 -4.87 -26.96
CA PHE A 93 -39.38 -5.17 -28.07
C PHE A 93 -38.46 -6.35 -27.75
N GLN A 94 -38.19 -7.20 -28.74
CA GLN A 94 -37.14 -8.23 -28.67
C GLN A 94 -36.32 -8.25 -29.95
N MET A 95 -35.00 -8.33 -29.81
CA MET A 95 -34.09 -8.44 -30.95
C MET A 95 -33.62 -9.89 -31.14
N ALA A 96 -33.50 -10.32 -32.40
CA ALA A 96 -32.83 -11.56 -32.78
C ALA A 96 -31.57 -11.22 -33.60
N SER A 97 -30.39 -11.58 -33.07
CA SER A 97 -29.13 -11.36 -33.79
C SER A 97 -28.94 -12.45 -34.83
N VAL A 98 -29.24 -12.13 -36.09
CA VAL A 98 -29.04 -13.02 -37.25
C VAL A 98 -27.85 -12.61 -38.10
N ARG A 99 -27.13 -11.54 -37.71
CA ARG A 99 -25.87 -11.13 -38.33
C ARG A 99 -24.66 -11.76 -37.64
N GLU A 100 -24.30 -11.27 -36.46
CA GLU A 100 -23.11 -11.69 -35.73
C GLU A 100 -23.17 -13.15 -35.27
N GLN A 101 -24.37 -13.66 -34.94
CA GLN A 101 -24.55 -15.03 -34.47
C GLN A 101 -24.93 -16.03 -35.57
N VAL A 102 -25.20 -15.58 -36.79
CA VAL A 102 -25.63 -16.46 -37.89
C VAL A 102 -24.90 -16.12 -39.19
N SER A 103 -25.29 -15.06 -39.90
CA SER A 103 -24.81 -14.84 -41.27
C SER A 103 -23.29 -14.68 -41.39
N TRP A 104 -22.63 -14.09 -40.39
CA TRP A 104 -21.17 -13.90 -40.42
C TRP A 104 -20.37 -15.13 -40.00
N VAL A 105 -20.98 -16.10 -39.32
CA VAL A 105 -20.27 -17.21 -38.68
C VAL A 105 -20.69 -18.58 -39.19
N THR A 106 -21.79 -18.66 -39.94
CA THR A 106 -22.26 -19.90 -40.56
C THR A 106 -21.94 -19.89 -42.05
N LYS A 107 -21.14 -20.86 -42.49
CA LYS A 107 -20.65 -20.94 -43.88
C LYS A 107 -21.74 -21.32 -44.88
N ASP A 108 -22.53 -22.32 -44.51
CA ASP A 108 -23.60 -22.90 -45.31
C ASP A 108 -24.88 -22.05 -45.23
N GLU A 109 -25.53 -21.82 -46.37
CA GLU A 109 -26.65 -20.87 -46.49
C GLU A 109 -27.97 -21.46 -46.00
N ASP A 110 -28.18 -22.76 -46.21
CA ASP A 110 -29.35 -23.48 -45.71
C ASP A 110 -29.27 -23.63 -44.19
N GLU A 111 -28.09 -23.95 -43.66
CA GLU A 111 -27.81 -23.98 -42.23
C GLU A 111 -28.02 -22.60 -41.60
N ALA A 112 -27.48 -21.54 -42.21
CA ALA A 112 -27.64 -20.17 -41.73
C ALA A 112 -29.12 -19.77 -41.71
N THR A 113 -29.87 -20.09 -42.75
CA THR A 113 -31.31 -19.80 -42.84
C THR A 113 -32.10 -20.57 -41.78
N ARG A 114 -31.84 -21.87 -41.60
CA ARG A 114 -32.47 -22.70 -40.56
C ARG A 114 -32.15 -22.18 -39.15
N LYS A 115 -30.90 -21.78 -38.91
CA LYS A 115 -30.46 -21.20 -37.64
C LYS A 115 -31.15 -19.85 -37.38
N ALA A 116 -31.25 -18.98 -38.39
CA ALA A 116 -31.97 -17.71 -38.30
C ALA A 116 -33.45 -17.92 -37.95
N LYS A 117 -34.14 -18.84 -38.64
CA LYS A 117 -35.54 -19.21 -38.31
C LYS A 117 -35.69 -19.65 -36.86
N THR A 118 -34.76 -20.47 -36.37
CA THR A 118 -34.76 -20.97 -34.98
C THR A 118 -34.61 -19.83 -33.97
N LEU A 119 -33.63 -18.94 -34.16
CA LEU A 119 -33.41 -17.80 -33.27
C LEU A 119 -34.59 -16.82 -33.28
N VAL A 120 -35.18 -16.59 -34.46
CA VAL A 120 -36.34 -15.73 -34.63
C VAL A 120 -37.58 -16.32 -33.97
N ALA A 121 -37.85 -17.62 -34.14
CA ALA A 121 -38.95 -18.29 -33.45
C ALA A 121 -38.80 -18.20 -31.93
N ALA A 122 -37.58 -18.36 -31.42
CA ALA A 122 -37.31 -18.19 -29.99
C ALA A 122 -37.56 -16.76 -29.52
N ALA A 123 -37.14 -15.75 -30.29
CA ALA A 123 -37.38 -14.33 -29.98
C ALA A 123 -38.90 -13.99 -29.99
N ILE A 124 -39.63 -14.48 -30.98
CA ILE A 124 -41.09 -14.34 -31.08
C ILE A 124 -41.77 -15.02 -29.90
N ASN A 125 -41.37 -16.25 -29.55
CA ASN A 125 -41.95 -16.94 -28.41
C ASN A 125 -41.70 -16.17 -27.10
N ARG A 126 -40.46 -15.68 -26.89
CA ARG A 126 -40.07 -14.92 -25.70
C ARG A 126 -40.85 -13.62 -25.53
N VAL A 127 -41.00 -12.84 -26.61
CA VAL A 127 -41.62 -11.50 -26.51
C VAL A 127 -43.10 -11.56 -26.09
N ASN A 128 -43.77 -12.71 -26.32
CA ASN A 128 -45.13 -12.94 -25.83
C ASN A 128 -45.23 -12.86 -24.30
N TYR A 129 -44.15 -13.14 -23.58
CA TYR A 129 -44.11 -13.11 -22.11
C TYR A 129 -43.49 -11.82 -21.56
N HIS A 130 -43.13 -10.85 -22.42
CA HIS A 130 -42.63 -9.57 -21.93
C HIS A 130 -43.74 -8.80 -21.21
N GLU A 131 -43.35 -8.10 -20.16
CA GLU A 131 -44.20 -7.22 -19.36
C GLU A 131 -43.79 -5.76 -19.58
N SER A 132 -44.70 -4.84 -19.25
CA SER A 132 -44.39 -3.41 -19.30
C SER A 132 -43.39 -3.10 -18.20
N LEU A 133 -42.28 -2.46 -18.55
CA LEU A 133 -41.29 -1.98 -17.59
C LEU A 133 -41.07 -0.48 -17.77
N ASP A 134 -40.64 0.16 -16.69
CA ASP A 134 -40.28 1.57 -16.68
C ASP A 134 -38.78 1.73 -16.40
N ALA A 135 -38.18 2.73 -17.03
CA ALA A 135 -36.81 3.10 -16.71
C ALA A 135 -36.75 3.63 -15.27
N ARG A 136 -35.79 3.16 -14.48
CA ARG A 136 -35.57 3.69 -13.13
C ARG A 136 -34.88 5.04 -13.22
N GLU A 137 -35.47 6.04 -12.57
CA GLU A 137 -34.82 7.33 -12.34
C GLU A 137 -33.98 7.24 -11.05
N VAL A 138 -32.77 7.77 -11.12
CA VAL A 138 -31.83 7.80 -9.98
C VAL A 138 -31.17 9.17 -9.93
N ASN A 139 -30.91 9.66 -8.72
CA ASN A 139 -30.14 10.88 -8.54
C ASN A 139 -28.68 10.65 -8.97
N VAL A 140 -28.05 11.65 -9.56
CA VAL A 140 -26.63 11.61 -9.94
C VAL A 140 -25.85 12.46 -8.96
N HIS A 141 -24.88 11.85 -8.28
CA HIS A 141 -23.92 12.57 -7.46
C HIS A 141 -23.04 13.46 -8.37
N PRO A 142 -22.93 14.76 -8.09
CA PRO A 142 -22.30 15.70 -9.00
C PRO A 142 -20.78 15.62 -9.01
N ASP A 143 -20.15 15.16 -7.92
CA ASP A 143 -18.68 15.07 -7.83
C ASP A 143 -18.09 14.02 -8.78
N ILE A 144 -16.90 14.32 -9.30
CA ILE A 144 -16.20 13.50 -10.27
C ILE A 144 -14.90 12.97 -9.65
N MET A 145 -14.52 11.75 -10.01
CA MET A 145 -13.20 11.21 -9.71
C MET A 145 -12.43 10.94 -10.99
N VAL A 146 -11.19 11.43 -11.04
CA VAL A 146 -10.23 11.11 -12.10
C VAL A 146 -9.13 10.24 -11.49
N VAL A 147 -8.86 9.09 -12.11
CA VAL A 147 -7.86 8.13 -11.65
C VAL A 147 -6.65 8.17 -12.59
N GLY A 148 -5.51 8.60 -12.06
CA GLY A 148 -4.25 8.80 -12.78
C GLY A 148 -3.98 10.27 -13.08
N GLY A 149 -2.91 10.80 -12.51
CA GLY A 149 -2.45 12.18 -12.67
C GLY A 149 -1.45 12.39 -13.81
N GLY A 150 -1.53 11.59 -14.89
CA GLY A 150 -0.80 11.87 -16.14
C GLY A 150 -1.41 13.03 -16.91
N ILE A 151 -0.85 13.38 -18.08
CA ILE A 151 -1.33 14.52 -18.88
C ILE A 151 -2.84 14.49 -19.19
N VAL A 152 -3.39 13.30 -19.50
CA VAL A 152 -4.81 13.12 -19.79
C VAL A 152 -5.68 13.36 -18.56
N GLY A 153 -5.29 12.79 -17.41
CA GLY A 153 -6.06 12.94 -16.18
C GLY A 153 -5.96 14.35 -15.59
N MET A 154 -4.80 14.99 -15.69
CA MET A 154 -4.64 16.41 -15.34
C MET A 154 -5.54 17.28 -16.23
N GLN A 155 -5.56 17.07 -17.55
CA GLN A 155 -6.41 17.85 -18.45
C GLN A 155 -7.90 17.65 -18.12
N ALA A 156 -8.35 16.39 -17.96
CA ALA A 156 -9.73 16.10 -17.60
C ALA A 156 -10.12 16.76 -16.27
N ALA A 157 -9.26 16.67 -15.25
CA ALA A 157 -9.50 17.29 -13.96
C ALA A 157 -9.58 18.82 -14.07
N LEU A 158 -8.72 19.45 -14.88
CA LEU A 158 -8.75 20.89 -15.13
C LEU A 158 -10.02 21.33 -15.85
N ASP A 159 -10.43 20.65 -16.92
CA ASP A 159 -11.65 21.02 -17.66
C ASP A 159 -12.91 20.91 -16.79
N ILE A 160 -12.97 19.86 -15.96
CA ILE A 160 -14.07 19.66 -15.02
C ILE A 160 -14.01 20.66 -13.85
N GLY A 161 -12.83 20.90 -13.29
CA GLY A 161 -12.63 21.88 -12.21
C GLY A 161 -12.92 23.31 -12.65
N ASN A 162 -12.48 23.69 -13.86
CA ASN A 162 -12.71 25.02 -14.44
C ASN A 162 -14.17 25.25 -14.85
N SER A 163 -14.95 24.18 -15.08
CA SER A 163 -16.41 24.27 -15.25
C SER A 163 -17.19 24.34 -13.93
N GLY A 164 -16.51 24.36 -12.78
CA GLY A 164 -17.11 24.58 -11.47
C GLY A 164 -17.52 23.31 -10.72
N HIS A 165 -17.11 22.13 -11.21
CA HIS A 165 -17.45 20.85 -10.57
C HIS A 165 -16.31 20.34 -9.68
N LYS A 166 -16.67 19.76 -8.54
CA LYS A 166 -15.71 19.13 -7.63
C LYS A 166 -15.08 17.88 -8.28
N VAL A 167 -13.76 17.81 -8.26
CA VAL A 167 -12.97 16.69 -8.79
C VAL A 167 -12.06 16.13 -7.72
N TYR A 168 -12.03 14.81 -7.56
CA TYR A 168 -10.99 14.09 -6.83
C TYR A 168 -10.00 13.52 -7.84
N LEU A 169 -8.76 14.01 -7.86
CA LEU A 169 -7.71 13.49 -8.73
C LEU A 169 -6.81 12.54 -7.94
N VAL A 170 -6.94 11.24 -8.18
CA VAL A 170 -6.20 10.19 -7.47
C VAL A 170 -4.97 9.79 -8.27
N GLU A 171 -3.78 9.96 -7.71
CA GLU A 171 -2.51 9.58 -8.34
C GLU A 171 -1.72 8.60 -7.48
N LYS A 172 -1.31 7.48 -8.08
CA LYS A 172 -0.59 6.38 -7.42
C LYS A 172 0.79 6.81 -6.92
N SER A 173 1.50 7.60 -7.70
CA SER A 173 2.86 8.05 -7.45
C SER A 173 2.88 9.23 -6.48
N SER A 174 4.05 9.58 -5.95
CA SER A 174 4.18 10.72 -5.05
C SER A 174 3.99 12.08 -5.75
N THR A 175 3.85 12.09 -7.07
CA THR A 175 3.68 13.26 -7.93
C THR A 175 2.72 12.97 -9.08
N ILE A 176 2.02 14.00 -9.55
CA ILE A 176 1.37 14.01 -10.87
C ILE A 176 2.39 14.32 -11.98
N GLY A 177 1.99 14.23 -13.24
CA GLY A 177 2.82 14.42 -14.42
C GLY A 177 2.82 13.20 -15.35
N GLY A 178 3.00 12.01 -14.77
CA GLY A 178 3.11 10.74 -15.51
C GLY A 178 4.32 10.71 -16.45
N HIS A 179 4.34 9.75 -17.39
CA HIS A 179 5.47 9.53 -18.32
C HIS A 179 5.82 10.74 -19.17
N MET A 180 4.85 11.60 -19.49
CA MET A 180 5.12 12.80 -20.27
C MET A 180 6.22 13.67 -19.64
N LEU A 181 6.25 13.74 -18.31
CA LEU A 181 7.21 14.56 -17.54
C LEU A 181 8.57 13.86 -17.37
N GLN A 182 8.69 12.58 -17.75
CA GLN A 182 9.98 11.89 -17.84
C GLN A 182 10.69 12.19 -19.18
N PHE A 183 9.97 12.61 -20.22
CA PHE A 183 10.58 12.96 -21.50
C PHE A 183 11.23 14.34 -21.45
N ASP A 184 12.32 14.51 -22.21
CA ASP A 184 12.91 15.83 -22.43
C ASP A 184 12.02 16.68 -23.36
N LYS A 185 11.71 16.14 -24.54
CA LYS A 185 10.95 16.82 -25.60
C LYS A 185 9.69 16.06 -26.04
N THR A 186 8.73 16.77 -26.62
CA THR A 186 7.51 16.19 -27.20
C THR A 186 7.37 16.53 -28.68
N PHE A 187 7.15 15.52 -29.53
CA PHE A 187 6.84 15.71 -30.95
C PHE A 187 5.39 16.22 -31.14
N PRO A 188 5.06 16.90 -32.25
CA PRO A 188 5.94 17.27 -33.36
C PRO A 188 6.72 18.57 -33.17
N THR A 189 6.36 19.39 -32.17
CA THR A 189 6.92 20.74 -31.98
C THR A 189 8.32 20.73 -31.36
N LEU A 190 8.74 19.62 -30.74
CA LEU A 190 9.98 19.48 -30.00
C LEU A 190 10.09 20.46 -28.81
N ASP A 191 8.93 20.85 -28.26
CA ASP A 191 8.87 21.61 -27.02
C ASP A 191 9.38 20.76 -25.85
N CYS A 192 9.93 21.42 -24.83
CA CYS A 192 10.28 20.77 -23.58
C CYS A 192 9.01 20.26 -22.89
N ALA A 193 8.97 18.98 -22.51
CA ALA A 193 7.79 18.38 -21.90
C ALA A 193 7.44 19.05 -20.56
N ALA A 194 8.45 19.44 -19.79
CA ALA A 194 8.26 20.18 -18.54
C ALA A 194 7.66 21.58 -18.77
N CYS A 195 7.99 22.26 -19.89
CA CYS A 195 7.44 23.59 -20.20
C CYS A 195 5.93 23.58 -20.41
N ILE A 196 5.37 22.48 -20.92
CA ILE A 196 3.94 22.33 -21.16
C ILE A 196 3.23 21.58 -20.02
N GLY A 197 3.93 20.66 -19.37
CA GLY A 197 3.40 19.81 -18.31
C GLY A 197 3.38 20.47 -16.93
N THR A 198 4.47 21.11 -16.54
CA THR A 198 4.60 21.71 -15.19
C THR A 198 3.56 22.80 -14.91
N PRO A 199 3.22 23.71 -15.85
CA PRO A 199 2.13 24.67 -15.63
C PRO A 199 0.80 24.00 -15.31
N LYS A 200 0.45 22.91 -16.00
CA LYS A 200 -0.76 22.12 -15.71
C LYS A 200 -0.71 21.44 -14.35
N MET A 201 0.46 20.93 -13.94
CA MET A 201 0.63 20.35 -12.60
C MET A 201 0.36 21.40 -11.52
N VAL A 202 0.89 22.62 -11.69
CA VAL A 202 0.68 23.73 -10.76
C VAL A 202 -0.79 24.16 -10.76
N GLU A 203 -1.41 24.31 -11.93
CA GLU A 203 -2.83 24.66 -12.06
C GLU A 203 -3.72 23.64 -11.35
N VAL A 204 -3.47 22.34 -11.53
CA VAL A 204 -4.18 21.26 -10.83
C VAL A 204 -4.08 21.42 -9.31
N ALA A 205 -2.88 21.70 -8.79
CA ALA A 205 -2.66 21.82 -7.36
C ALA A 205 -3.24 23.11 -6.74
N GLN A 206 -3.47 24.15 -7.54
CA GLN A 206 -4.01 25.44 -7.10
C GLN A 206 -5.52 25.59 -7.35
N ASN A 207 -6.12 24.70 -8.16
CA ASN A 207 -7.53 24.76 -8.48
C ASN A 207 -8.40 24.38 -7.27
N ALA A 208 -9.22 25.31 -6.78
CA ALA A 208 -10.07 25.10 -5.60
C ALA A 208 -11.12 23.98 -5.77
N ASN A 209 -11.48 23.64 -7.01
CA ASN A 209 -12.42 22.57 -7.32
C ASN A 209 -11.75 21.20 -7.44
N ILE A 210 -10.41 21.12 -7.44
CA ILE A 210 -9.67 19.86 -7.57
C ILE A 210 -9.04 19.49 -6.23
N GLU A 211 -9.39 18.32 -5.74
CA GLU A 211 -8.73 17.68 -4.60
C GLU A 211 -7.72 16.67 -5.09
N LEU A 212 -6.44 17.05 -5.01
CA LEU A 212 -5.33 16.19 -5.41
C LEU A 212 -5.00 15.18 -4.31
N LEU A 213 -5.32 13.91 -4.57
CA LEU A 213 -4.97 12.76 -3.75
C LEU A 213 -3.76 12.06 -4.36
N SER A 214 -2.59 12.69 -4.24
CA SER A 214 -1.31 12.07 -4.62
C SER A 214 -0.89 10.98 -3.65
N TYR A 215 0.00 10.09 -4.09
CA TYR A 215 0.45 8.91 -3.36
C TYR A 215 -0.71 8.03 -2.85
N SER A 216 -1.77 7.94 -3.65
CA SER A 216 -3.03 7.29 -3.29
C SER A 216 -3.52 6.36 -4.40
N GLU A 217 -4.17 5.26 -4.01
CA GLU A 217 -4.64 4.24 -4.95
C GLU A 217 -6.10 3.90 -4.69
N VAL A 218 -6.90 3.83 -5.75
CA VAL A 218 -8.24 3.25 -5.69
C VAL A 218 -8.12 1.75 -5.38
N LYS A 219 -8.86 1.29 -4.37
CA LYS A 219 -8.88 -0.13 -3.96
C LYS A 219 -10.17 -0.84 -4.32
N GLU A 220 -11.28 -0.11 -4.32
CA GLU A 220 -12.58 -0.68 -4.59
C GLU A 220 -13.49 0.40 -5.17
N VAL A 221 -14.28 0.01 -6.18
CA VAL A 221 -15.35 0.83 -6.77
C VAL A 221 -16.61 -0.01 -6.71
N ALA A 222 -17.61 0.46 -5.97
CA ALA A 222 -18.92 -0.17 -5.86
C ALA A 222 -20.01 0.83 -6.29
N GLY A 223 -21.19 0.31 -6.63
CA GLY A 223 -22.34 1.12 -7.06
C GLY A 223 -22.60 1.06 -8.56
N TYR A 224 -23.24 2.10 -9.08
CA TYR A 224 -23.68 2.19 -10.48
C TYR A 224 -23.60 3.64 -10.97
N ILE A 225 -23.96 3.88 -12.24
CA ILE A 225 -23.85 5.19 -12.87
C ILE A 225 -24.48 6.30 -12.01
N GLY A 226 -23.69 7.33 -11.70
CA GLY A 226 -24.07 8.45 -10.85
C GLY A 226 -24.04 8.20 -9.33
N ASN A 227 -23.85 6.96 -8.87
CA ASN A 227 -23.86 6.62 -7.44
C ASN A 227 -22.73 5.62 -7.11
N TYR A 228 -21.50 6.07 -7.29
CA TYR A 228 -20.32 5.27 -6.96
C TYR A 228 -19.86 5.54 -5.53
N THR A 229 -19.53 4.46 -4.82
CA THR A 229 -18.77 4.52 -3.57
C THR A 229 -17.37 3.98 -3.85
N VAL A 230 -16.35 4.83 -3.63
CA VAL A 230 -14.96 4.51 -3.95
C VAL A 230 -14.12 4.50 -2.69
N LYS A 231 -13.37 3.41 -2.46
CA LYS A 231 -12.39 3.32 -1.37
C LYS A 231 -11.00 3.66 -1.89
N ILE A 232 -10.36 4.66 -1.28
CA ILE A 232 -9.02 5.12 -1.64
C ILE A 232 -8.07 4.79 -0.50
N ARG A 233 -6.94 4.14 -0.81
CA ARG A 233 -5.82 3.97 0.11
C ARG A 233 -4.80 5.09 -0.14
N ARG A 234 -4.75 6.08 0.74
CA ARG A 234 -3.66 7.05 0.80
C ARG A 234 -2.45 6.42 1.49
N LYS A 235 -1.32 6.33 0.78
CA LYS A 235 -0.09 5.76 1.34
C LYS A 235 0.56 6.78 2.29
N PRO A 236 1.14 6.34 3.42
CA PRO A 236 1.80 7.26 4.33
C PRO A 236 3.09 7.78 3.68
N ARG A 237 3.21 9.10 3.53
CA ARG A 237 4.47 9.74 3.08
C ARG A 237 5.55 9.69 4.16
N TYR A 238 5.17 9.48 5.42
CA TYR A 238 6.03 9.65 6.62
C TYR A 238 6.67 11.04 6.73
N VAL A 239 6.11 12.01 6.02
CA VAL A 239 6.43 13.43 6.04
C VAL A 239 5.09 14.14 6.14
N ILE A 240 4.99 15.11 7.05
CA ILE A 240 3.73 15.83 7.28
C ILE A 240 3.52 16.81 6.12
N GLU A 241 2.47 16.56 5.34
CA GLU A 241 2.06 17.44 4.24
C GLU A 241 1.65 18.82 4.79
N GLY A 242 1.96 19.89 4.08
CA GLY A 242 1.74 21.27 4.53
C GLY A 242 2.79 21.84 5.49
N VAL A 243 3.56 20.99 6.18
CA VAL A 243 4.73 21.40 6.99
C VAL A 243 6.03 21.27 6.19
N CYS A 244 6.12 20.28 5.30
CA CYS A 244 7.26 20.11 4.42
C CYS A 244 7.43 21.31 3.48
N THR A 245 8.59 21.98 3.54
CA THR A 245 8.92 23.11 2.66
C THR A 245 9.50 22.69 1.32
N GLY A 246 9.83 21.41 1.14
CA GLY A 246 10.43 20.90 -0.10
C GLY A 246 11.89 21.33 -0.32
N CYS A 247 12.61 21.78 0.72
CA CYS A 247 13.98 22.32 0.62
C CYS A 247 15.06 21.31 0.19
N GLY A 248 14.87 20.01 0.48
CA GLY A 248 15.81 18.95 0.07
C GLY A 248 16.95 18.63 1.04
N GLU A 249 17.11 19.36 2.16
CA GLU A 249 18.18 19.11 3.14
C GLU A 249 18.21 17.66 3.68
N CYS A 250 17.03 17.06 3.81
CA CYS A 250 16.89 15.68 4.25
C CYS A 250 17.54 14.66 3.30
N VAL A 251 17.64 14.96 2.00
CA VAL A 251 18.29 14.10 0.99
C VAL A 251 19.79 14.09 1.21
N ASN A 252 20.39 15.25 1.52
CA ASN A 252 21.83 15.43 1.71
C ASN A 252 22.38 14.55 2.85
N VAL A 253 21.59 14.37 3.90
CA VAL A 253 21.98 13.58 5.08
C VAL A 253 21.55 12.11 5.00
N CYS A 254 20.68 11.74 4.04
CA CYS A 254 20.14 10.39 3.97
C CYS A 254 21.22 9.40 3.55
N PRO A 255 21.52 8.39 4.38
CA PRO A 255 22.62 7.50 4.10
C PRO A 255 22.24 6.36 3.15
N VAL A 256 20.94 6.16 2.90
CA VAL A 256 20.40 5.05 2.10
C VAL A 256 20.24 5.49 0.64
N SER A 257 20.76 4.67 -0.27
CA SER A 257 20.67 4.85 -1.72
C SER A 257 19.90 3.69 -2.33
N VAL A 258 18.96 3.98 -3.22
CA VAL A 258 18.12 3.00 -3.93
C VAL A 258 17.94 3.42 -5.39
N PRO A 259 17.74 2.49 -6.34
CA PRO A 259 17.45 2.85 -7.73
C PRO A 259 16.20 3.75 -7.81
N SER A 260 16.28 4.79 -8.64
CA SER A 260 15.18 5.72 -8.87
C SER A 260 14.17 5.11 -9.83
N GLU A 261 12.92 4.94 -9.39
CA GLU A 261 11.84 4.49 -10.26
C GLU A 261 11.45 5.56 -11.28
N TRP A 262 11.69 6.85 -10.98
CA TRP A 262 11.44 7.94 -11.91
C TRP A 262 12.45 7.93 -13.07
N ASP A 263 13.70 7.61 -12.78
CA ASP A 263 14.79 7.56 -13.76
C ASP A 263 14.95 6.15 -14.36
N GLU A 264 13.93 5.29 -14.26
CA GLU A 264 13.90 3.92 -14.79
C GLU A 264 15.10 3.06 -14.34
N GLY A 265 15.59 3.29 -13.12
CA GLY A 265 16.74 2.60 -12.53
C GLY A 265 18.10 3.01 -13.10
N LEU A 266 18.16 4.04 -13.94
CA LEU A 266 19.41 4.56 -14.51
C LEU A 266 20.22 5.41 -13.51
N ASP A 267 19.56 6.00 -12.53
CA ASP A 267 20.18 6.73 -11.42
C ASP A 267 19.68 6.21 -10.06
N ASN A 268 20.35 6.60 -8.99
CA ASN A 268 19.96 6.31 -7.62
C ASN A 268 19.35 7.54 -6.95
N ARG A 269 18.26 7.31 -6.21
CA ARG A 269 17.67 8.27 -5.27
C ARG A 269 17.95 7.87 -3.83
N LYS A 270 17.64 8.76 -2.89
CA LYS A 270 17.65 8.46 -1.46
C LYS A 270 16.34 7.83 -1.01
N ALA A 271 16.34 7.24 0.19
CA ALA A 271 15.11 6.69 0.79
C ALA A 271 14.07 7.78 1.10
N ILE A 272 14.50 8.96 1.56
CA ILE A 272 13.68 10.18 1.55
C ILE A 272 13.90 10.90 0.23
N TYR A 273 12.82 11.13 -0.53
CA TYR A 273 12.93 11.61 -1.90
C TYR A 273 11.73 12.46 -2.32
N ARG A 274 11.97 13.22 -3.38
CA ARG A 274 10.96 13.82 -4.25
C ARG A 274 11.19 13.20 -5.63
N ALA A 275 10.13 12.82 -6.33
CA ALA A 275 10.23 12.04 -7.57
C ALA A 275 11.13 12.70 -8.62
N PHE A 276 11.01 14.03 -8.78
CA PHE A 276 11.88 14.84 -9.62
C PHE A 276 11.83 16.31 -9.13
N PRO A 277 12.69 17.23 -9.64
CA PRO A 277 12.78 18.58 -9.10
C PRO A 277 11.49 19.40 -9.14
N GLN A 278 10.67 19.28 -10.19
CA GLN A 278 9.42 20.03 -10.38
C GLN A 278 8.17 19.24 -9.97
N ALA A 279 8.33 18.18 -9.17
CA ALA A 279 7.22 17.34 -8.73
C ALA A 279 6.13 18.13 -7.98
N VAL A 280 4.87 17.73 -8.22
CA VAL A 280 3.68 18.30 -7.57
C VAL A 280 2.86 17.17 -6.93
N PRO A 281 2.54 17.24 -5.63
CA PRO A 281 2.89 18.32 -4.69
C PRO A 281 4.40 18.40 -4.41
N ILE A 282 4.88 19.61 -4.07
CA ILE A 282 6.27 19.85 -3.67
C ILE A 282 6.47 19.32 -2.25
N THR A 283 6.48 18.00 -2.09
CA THR A 283 6.55 17.33 -0.79
C THR A 283 7.37 16.06 -0.91
N PHE A 284 8.26 15.86 0.07
CA PHE A 284 9.06 14.66 0.18
C PHE A 284 8.24 13.47 0.69
N CYS A 285 8.72 12.27 0.42
CA CYS A 285 8.21 11.05 1.01
C CYS A 285 9.36 10.10 1.38
N ILE A 286 9.15 9.29 2.41
CA ILE A 286 10.10 8.26 2.82
C ILE A 286 9.59 6.92 2.29
N ASP A 287 10.39 6.26 1.45
CA ASP A 287 10.16 4.88 1.04
C ASP A 287 10.49 3.94 2.19
N LYS A 288 9.48 3.63 3.00
CA LYS A 288 9.62 2.72 4.14
C LYS A 288 9.30 1.29 3.71
N LYS A 289 10.34 0.44 3.66
CA LYS A 289 10.21 -1.01 3.48
C LYS A 289 9.84 -1.70 4.80
N ASP A 290 9.57 -3.00 4.72
CA ASP A 290 9.26 -3.85 5.87
C ASP A 290 10.39 -3.89 6.90
N ARG A 291 10.02 -4.23 8.14
CA ARG A 291 10.98 -4.38 9.24
C ARG A 291 11.98 -5.48 8.90
N ALA A 292 13.26 -5.16 8.97
CA ALA A 292 14.30 -6.10 8.61
C ALA A 292 14.36 -7.31 9.56
N PRO A 293 14.53 -8.54 9.05
CA PRO A 293 14.62 -9.75 9.87
C PRO A 293 15.69 -9.67 10.96
N CYS A 294 16.85 -9.08 10.68
CA CYS A 294 17.90 -8.88 11.67
C CYS A 294 17.43 -8.05 12.88
N VAL A 295 16.59 -7.03 12.67
CA VAL A 295 16.01 -6.21 13.75
C VAL A 295 14.98 -7.01 14.53
N THR A 296 14.18 -7.84 13.84
CA THR A 296 13.17 -8.71 14.47
C THR A 296 13.82 -9.81 15.32
N ALA A 297 14.90 -10.40 14.84
CA ALA A 297 15.65 -11.46 15.51
C ALA A 297 16.51 -10.95 16.68
N CYS A 298 16.85 -9.66 16.70
CA CYS A 298 17.59 -9.05 17.80
C CYS A 298 16.69 -8.92 19.05
N PRO A 299 17.03 -9.54 20.20
CA PRO A 299 16.21 -9.42 21.41
C PRO A 299 16.05 -7.99 21.92
N ALA A 300 17.03 -7.12 21.66
CA ALA A 300 16.98 -5.70 22.01
C ALA A 300 16.27 -4.83 20.94
N GLY A 301 15.94 -5.40 19.77
CA GLY A 301 15.26 -4.69 18.68
C GLY A 301 16.04 -3.50 18.13
N ILE A 302 17.38 -3.53 18.20
CA ILE A 302 18.26 -2.42 17.79
C ILE A 302 18.17 -2.15 16.28
N ASN A 303 18.42 -0.91 15.85
CA ASN A 303 18.39 -0.54 14.43
C ASN A 303 19.67 -0.97 13.70
N ILE A 304 19.75 -2.26 13.36
CA ILE A 304 20.93 -2.86 12.73
C ILE A 304 21.24 -2.25 11.37
N GLN A 305 20.24 -2.12 10.50
CA GLN A 305 20.42 -1.52 9.18
C GLN A 305 20.98 -0.09 9.28
N GLY A 306 20.47 0.69 10.24
CA GLY A 306 20.90 2.06 10.46
C GLY A 306 22.37 2.15 10.88
N TYR A 307 22.80 1.40 11.90
CA TYR A 307 24.19 1.51 12.34
C TYR A 307 25.17 0.89 11.34
N VAL A 308 24.81 -0.20 10.65
CA VAL A 308 25.65 -0.77 9.58
C VAL A 308 25.86 0.25 8.46
N GLN A 309 24.82 0.99 8.08
CA GLN A 309 24.93 2.06 7.08
C GLN A 309 25.78 3.24 7.59
N LEU A 310 25.68 3.60 8.87
CA LEU A 310 26.54 4.65 9.45
C LEU A 310 28.01 4.21 9.48
N VAL A 311 28.28 2.93 9.79
CA VAL A 311 29.63 2.36 9.73
C VAL A 311 30.21 2.42 8.34
N SER A 312 29.43 2.09 7.30
CA SER A 312 29.92 2.16 5.91
C SER A 312 30.28 3.59 5.47
N GLN A 313 29.86 4.62 6.21
CA GLN A 313 30.19 6.02 5.98
C GLN A 313 31.28 6.57 6.92
N GLY A 314 31.87 5.74 7.77
CA GLY A 314 32.84 6.18 8.78
C GLY A 314 32.23 6.94 9.96
N LYS A 315 30.89 6.97 10.09
CA LYS A 315 30.15 7.73 11.11
C LYS A 315 29.99 6.94 12.40
N TYR A 316 31.12 6.61 13.04
CA TYR A 316 31.14 5.70 14.19
C TYR A 316 30.48 6.31 15.44
N GLN A 317 30.57 7.63 15.62
CA GLN A 317 29.95 8.31 16.76
C GLN A 317 28.43 8.33 16.65
N GLU A 318 27.89 8.50 15.46
CA GLU A 318 26.45 8.41 15.20
C GLU A 318 25.98 6.95 15.30
N ALA A 319 26.78 6.00 14.81
CA ALA A 319 26.48 4.57 14.89
C ALA A 319 26.36 4.09 16.34
N ILE A 320 27.30 4.47 17.22
CA ILE A 320 27.25 4.07 18.64
C ILE A 320 26.03 4.70 19.33
N ARG A 321 25.70 5.97 19.04
CA ARG A 321 24.51 6.64 19.58
C ARG A 321 23.23 5.89 19.19
N LEU A 322 23.11 5.52 17.93
CA LEU A 322 21.96 4.77 17.42
C LEU A 322 21.82 3.38 18.07
N ILE A 323 22.94 2.68 18.30
CA ILE A 323 22.91 1.40 19.02
C ILE A 323 22.44 1.61 20.47
N MET A 324 22.95 2.65 21.14
CA MET A 324 22.66 2.95 22.54
C MET A 324 21.23 3.42 22.82
N GLU A 325 20.46 3.81 21.80
CA GLU A 325 19.01 4.01 21.96
C GLU A 325 18.30 2.77 22.50
N ARG A 326 18.78 1.58 22.14
CA ARG A 326 18.16 0.28 22.47
C ARG A 326 19.08 -0.69 23.22
N LEU A 327 20.37 -0.37 23.34
CA LEU A 327 21.37 -1.24 23.95
C LEU A 327 22.50 -0.44 24.64
N PRO A 328 22.54 -0.35 25.99
CA PRO A 328 23.55 0.44 26.70
C PRO A 328 24.94 -0.21 26.81
N LEU A 329 25.08 -1.48 26.39
CA LEU A 329 26.32 -2.26 26.46
C LEU A 329 26.76 -2.76 25.06
N PRO A 330 26.95 -1.87 24.06
CA PRO A 330 27.30 -2.23 22.68
C PRO A 330 28.61 -3.01 22.54
N GLY A 331 29.67 -2.62 23.24
CA GLY A 331 31.00 -3.22 23.26
C GLY A 331 31.04 -4.59 23.92
N VAL A 332 30.28 -4.80 25.00
CA VAL A 332 30.03 -6.14 25.57
C VAL A 332 29.34 -7.02 24.55
N LEU A 333 28.18 -6.61 24.01
CA LEU A 333 27.44 -7.42 23.02
C LEU A 333 28.13 -7.50 21.65
N GLY A 334 29.10 -6.66 21.35
CA GLY A 334 29.99 -6.85 20.19
C GLY A 334 30.91 -8.07 20.36
N ARG A 335 31.10 -8.56 21.58
CA ARG A 335 32.03 -9.65 21.90
C ARG A 335 31.33 -10.94 22.31
N VAL A 336 30.25 -10.84 23.09
CA VAL A 336 29.64 -12.02 23.73
C VAL A 336 28.29 -12.42 23.14
N CYS A 337 27.70 -11.59 22.27
CA CYS A 337 26.39 -11.86 21.68
C CYS A 337 26.41 -13.12 20.78
N PRO A 338 25.39 -14.00 20.88
CA PRO A 338 25.23 -15.15 19.99
C PRO A 338 24.66 -14.78 18.61
N HIS A 339 24.53 -13.49 18.30
CA HIS A 339 24.22 -12.94 16.97
C HIS A 339 23.05 -13.59 16.22
N PRO A 340 21.86 -13.77 16.84
CA PRO A 340 20.69 -14.34 16.14
C PRO A 340 20.26 -13.50 14.92
N CYS A 341 20.60 -12.21 14.92
CA CYS A 341 20.39 -11.30 13.81
C CYS A 341 21.16 -11.67 12.53
N GLU A 342 22.29 -12.36 12.65
CA GLU A 342 23.08 -12.82 11.51
C GLU A 342 22.47 -14.06 10.88
N SER A 343 21.91 -14.97 11.69
CA SER A 343 21.20 -16.18 11.25
C SER A 343 20.00 -15.87 10.37
N GLU A 344 19.29 -14.78 10.66
CA GLU A 344 18.11 -14.34 9.88
C GLU A 344 18.45 -13.27 8.82
N CYS A 345 19.73 -13.07 8.49
CA CYS A 345 20.14 -12.00 7.59
C CYS A 345 19.76 -12.30 6.13
N ARG A 346 18.88 -11.48 5.54
CA ARG A 346 18.50 -11.59 4.09
C ARG A 346 19.67 -11.57 3.12
N ARG A 347 20.83 -11.02 3.49
CA ARG A 347 22.01 -11.02 2.62
C ARG A 347 22.48 -12.44 2.28
N GLN A 348 22.20 -13.43 3.14
CA GLN A 348 22.43 -14.84 2.86
C GLN A 348 21.70 -15.36 1.61
N GLU A 349 20.63 -14.69 1.15
CA GLU A 349 19.95 -15.05 -0.11
C GLU A 349 20.78 -14.71 -1.35
N LEU A 350 21.82 -13.88 -1.19
CA LEU A 350 22.76 -13.51 -2.25
C LEU A 350 24.13 -14.15 -2.03
N ASP A 351 24.71 -14.00 -0.84
CA ASP A 351 25.99 -14.58 -0.46
C ASP A 351 26.02 -15.01 1.03
N GLU A 352 26.54 -14.19 1.93
CA GLU A 352 26.72 -14.51 3.35
C GLU A 352 26.12 -13.44 4.26
N ALA A 353 25.93 -13.78 5.53
CA ALA A 353 25.41 -12.84 6.51
C ALA A 353 26.40 -11.68 6.72
N VAL A 354 25.87 -10.46 6.84
CA VAL A 354 26.68 -9.33 7.31
C VAL A 354 27.19 -9.65 8.71
N ALA A 355 28.48 -9.39 8.99
CA ALA A 355 29.11 -9.56 10.30
C ALA A 355 28.62 -8.51 11.33
N ILE A 356 27.33 -8.50 11.61
CA ILE A 356 26.58 -7.51 12.41
C ILE A 356 27.15 -7.36 13.82
N ARG A 357 27.55 -8.46 14.47
CA ARG A 357 28.19 -8.48 15.79
C ARG A 357 29.56 -7.83 15.74
N ASP A 358 30.37 -8.17 14.74
CA ASP A 358 31.73 -7.68 14.63
C ASP A 358 31.76 -6.21 14.21
N LEU A 359 30.81 -5.77 13.38
CA LEU A 359 30.58 -4.34 13.12
C LEU A 359 30.17 -3.59 14.39
N LYS A 360 29.34 -4.18 15.25
CA LYS A 360 28.99 -3.59 16.55
C LYS A 360 30.22 -3.46 17.45
N ARG A 361 31.05 -4.49 17.51
CA ARG A 361 32.35 -4.45 18.22
C ARG A 361 33.24 -3.36 17.66
N PHE A 362 33.40 -3.32 16.35
CA PHE A 362 34.22 -2.33 15.66
C PHE A 362 33.77 -0.90 16.01
N VAL A 363 32.47 -0.62 15.96
CA VAL A 363 31.92 0.68 16.37
C VAL A 363 32.24 1.01 17.82
N ALA A 364 32.01 0.07 18.74
CA ALA A 364 32.28 0.29 20.16
C ALA A 364 33.78 0.54 20.44
N ASP A 365 34.67 -0.10 19.68
CA ASP A 365 36.12 0.03 19.84
C ASP A 365 36.67 1.35 19.25
N HIS A 366 35.98 1.93 18.25
CA HIS A 366 36.43 3.16 17.57
C HIS A 366 35.69 4.42 18.00
N ALA A 367 34.48 4.29 18.53
CA ALA A 367 33.71 5.43 19.02
C ALA A 367 34.17 5.81 20.44
N ASN A 368 34.35 7.11 20.67
CA ASN A 368 34.68 7.61 22.00
C ASN A 368 33.40 7.84 22.81
N LEU A 369 33.05 6.88 23.68
CA LEU A 369 31.91 6.97 24.59
C LEU A 369 31.97 8.18 25.54
N LYS A 370 33.16 8.69 25.86
CA LYS A 370 33.33 9.88 26.69
C LYS A 370 33.02 11.17 25.91
N ALA A 371 33.18 11.17 24.59
CA ALA A 371 32.81 12.30 23.74
C ALA A 371 31.30 12.36 23.42
N LEU A 372 30.53 11.33 23.78
CA LEU A 372 29.08 11.36 23.66
C LEU A 372 28.50 12.37 24.64
N GLU A 373 27.71 13.31 24.11
CA GLU A 373 26.93 14.25 24.90
C GLU A 373 25.95 13.48 25.79
N LEU A 374 25.85 13.90 27.05
CA LEU A 374 24.87 13.35 27.98
C LEU A 374 23.48 13.80 27.56
N SER A 375 22.49 12.91 27.71
CA SER A 375 21.11 13.24 27.42
C SER A 375 20.63 14.34 28.37
N LYS A 376 19.81 15.27 27.86
CA LYS A 376 19.10 16.22 28.73
C LYS A 376 18.03 15.45 29.48
N ILE A 377 18.19 15.32 30.79
CA ILE A 377 17.29 14.58 31.67
C ILE A 377 16.44 15.57 32.44
N GLU A 378 15.13 15.45 32.32
CA GLU A 378 14.18 16.14 33.21
C GLU A 378 14.10 15.36 34.53
N GLU A 379 14.53 15.98 35.63
CA GLU A 379 14.66 15.31 36.92
C GLU A 379 13.30 14.93 37.53
N ARG A 380 13.24 13.72 38.08
CA ARG A 380 12.12 13.23 38.90
C ARG A 380 12.55 13.10 40.36
N THR A 381 11.59 13.25 41.26
CA THR A 381 11.83 13.16 42.70
C THR A 381 11.95 11.72 43.18
N GLU A 382 11.35 10.79 42.46
CA GLU A 382 11.22 9.39 42.82
C GLU A 382 12.55 8.64 42.71
N LYS A 383 12.91 7.94 43.79
CA LYS A 383 14.11 7.12 43.85
C LYS A 383 13.79 5.67 43.49
N VAL A 384 14.66 5.04 42.70
CA VAL A 384 14.56 3.63 42.34
C VAL A 384 15.82 2.87 42.75
N ALA A 385 15.65 1.78 43.49
CA ALA A 385 16.73 0.88 43.87
C ALA A 385 16.85 -0.23 42.84
N VAL A 386 18.06 -0.46 42.33
CA VAL A 386 18.38 -1.54 41.40
C VAL A 386 19.30 -2.51 42.14
N ILE A 387 18.82 -3.71 42.42
CA ILE A 387 19.60 -4.73 43.15
C ILE A 387 20.30 -5.63 42.14
N GLY A 388 21.63 -5.64 42.18
CA GLY A 388 22.50 -6.32 41.23
C GLY A 388 22.95 -5.41 40.08
N SER A 389 24.25 -5.42 39.79
CA SER A 389 24.90 -4.66 38.71
C SER A 389 25.22 -5.50 37.48
N GLY A 390 24.54 -6.63 37.31
CA GLY A 390 24.61 -7.44 36.10
C GLY A 390 24.03 -6.73 34.87
N PRO A 391 23.96 -7.43 33.71
CA PRO A 391 23.50 -6.83 32.45
C PRO A 391 22.09 -6.23 32.56
N SER A 392 21.18 -6.90 33.26
CA SER A 392 19.81 -6.42 33.50
C SER A 392 19.79 -5.19 34.39
N GLY A 393 20.52 -5.20 35.52
CA GLY A 393 20.60 -4.08 36.45
C GLY A 393 21.18 -2.82 35.81
N LEU A 394 22.31 -2.94 35.12
CA LEU A 394 22.92 -1.82 34.38
C LEU A 394 21.97 -1.24 33.32
N THR A 395 21.27 -2.11 32.59
CA THR A 395 20.31 -1.69 31.55
C THR A 395 19.12 -0.95 32.15
N VAL A 396 18.54 -1.48 33.23
CA VAL A 396 17.42 -0.83 33.94
C VAL A 396 17.86 0.51 34.53
N ALA A 397 19.04 0.55 35.15
CA ALA A 397 19.58 1.77 35.72
C ALA A 397 19.76 2.87 34.66
N TYR A 398 20.33 2.52 33.50
CA TYR A 398 20.51 3.44 32.39
C TYR A 398 19.18 4.03 31.91
N TYR A 399 18.20 3.19 31.56
CA TYR A 399 16.94 3.68 31.01
C TYR A 399 16.05 4.41 32.02
N LEU A 400 16.05 3.99 33.28
CA LEU A 400 15.34 4.74 34.32
C LEU A 400 15.98 6.10 34.58
N ARG A 401 17.31 6.17 34.55
CA ARG A 401 18.01 7.44 34.68
C ARG A 401 17.69 8.39 33.54
N LEU A 402 17.69 7.91 32.28
CA LEU A 402 17.28 8.71 31.12
C LEU A 402 15.82 9.22 31.20
N LYS A 403 14.95 8.54 31.96
CA LYS A 403 13.57 8.95 32.21
C LYS A 403 13.41 9.91 33.40
N GLY A 404 14.51 10.33 34.04
CA GLY A 404 14.51 11.30 35.13
C GLY A 404 14.63 10.71 36.53
N TYR A 405 14.53 9.40 36.71
CA TYR A 405 14.52 8.80 38.05
C TYR A 405 15.88 8.91 38.74
N GLN A 406 15.87 9.01 40.06
CA GLN A 406 17.07 8.94 40.89
C GLN A 406 17.41 7.47 41.16
N VAL A 407 18.36 6.92 40.39
CA VAL A 407 18.68 5.49 40.43
C VAL A 407 19.90 5.24 41.31
N THR A 408 19.80 4.27 42.23
CA THR A 408 20.95 3.71 42.97
C THR A 408 21.05 2.21 42.72
N ILE A 409 22.21 1.75 42.25
CA ILE A 409 22.53 0.33 42.11
C ILE A 409 23.17 -0.18 43.41
N PHE A 410 22.66 -1.29 43.93
CA PHE A 410 23.23 -2.00 45.07
C PHE A 410 23.82 -3.32 44.57
N GLU A 411 25.12 -3.53 44.78
CA GLU A 411 25.85 -4.70 44.31
C GLU A 411 26.45 -5.45 45.49
N ALA A 412 26.30 -6.78 45.48
CA ALA A 412 26.81 -7.66 46.52
C ALA A 412 28.33 -7.84 46.44
N LEU A 413 28.90 -7.77 45.24
CA LEU A 413 30.34 -7.80 45.00
C LEU A 413 30.99 -6.43 45.25
N GLU A 414 32.32 -6.42 45.40
CA GLU A 414 33.12 -5.19 45.49
C GLU A 414 33.25 -4.44 44.16
N VAL A 415 32.84 -5.08 43.06
CA VAL A 415 32.96 -4.57 41.69
C VAL A 415 31.64 -4.67 40.94
N LEU A 416 31.40 -3.72 40.04
CA LEU A 416 30.20 -3.69 39.21
C LEU A 416 30.34 -4.60 37.98
N GLY A 417 29.21 -5.03 37.41
CA GLY A 417 29.13 -5.82 36.18
C GLY A 417 28.55 -7.22 36.37
N GLY A 418 28.40 -7.68 37.62
CA GLY A 418 27.86 -9.00 37.94
C GLY A 418 28.51 -10.12 37.11
N MET A 419 27.69 -11.01 36.53
CA MET A 419 28.18 -12.12 35.70
C MET A 419 28.96 -11.70 34.45
N LEU A 420 28.80 -10.47 33.94
CA LEU A 420 29.67 -9.99 32.86
C LEU A 420 31.13 -9.89 33.31
N ARG A 421 31.36 -9.55 34.59
CA ARG A 421 32.69 -9.38 35.17
C ARG A 421 33.27 -10.66 35.74
N VAL A 422 32.44 -11.46 36.42
CA VAL A 422 32.94 -12.65 37.15
C VAL A 422 32.70 -13.97 36.43
N GLY A 423 31.83 -14.00 35.41
CA GLY A 423 31.45 -15.23 34.71
C GLY A 423 32.04 -15.37 33.30
N ILE A 424 32.43 -14.27 32.65
CA ILE A 424 32.96 -14.29 31.28
C ILE A 424 34.49 -14.13 31.32
N PRO A 425 35.28 -15.03 30.70
CA PRO A 425 36.73 -14.90 30.69
C PRO A 425 37.24 -13.63 30.01
N ASP A 426 38.33 -13.06 30.53
CA ASP A 426 38.94 -11.80 30.06
C ASP A 426 39.31 -11.80 28.58
N TYR A 427 39.75 -12.94 28.02
CA TYR A 427 40.07 -13.06 26.60
C TYR A 427 38.83 -12.92 25.70
N ARG A 428 37.63 -13.16 26.23
CA ARG A 428 36.36 -13.00 25.52
C ARG A 428 35.74 -11.64 25.79
N LEU A 429 35.78 -11.16 27.04
CA LEU A 429 35.31 -9.83 27.43
C LEU A 429 36.39 -9.13 28.29
N PRO A 430 37.25 -8.29 27.68
CA PRO A 430 38.28 -7.58 28.42
C PRO A 430 37.66 -6.64 29.48
N PRO A 431 38.18 -6.62 30.72
CA PRO A 431 37.66 -5.78 31.80
C PRO A 431 37.48 -4.31 31.42
N GLN A 432 38.43 -3.74 30.68
CA GLN A 432 38.45 -2.32 30.32
C GLN A 432 37.27 -1.93 29.41
N VAL A 433 36.78 -2.87 28.59
CA VAL A 433 35.61 -2.65 27.72
C VAL A 433 34.37 -2.50 28.59
N LEU A 434 34.20 -3.39 29.56
CA LEU A 434 33.08 -3.32 30.49
C LEU A 434 33.14 -2.05 31.34
N ASP A 435 34.33 -1.68 31.82
CA ASP A 435 34.53 -0.47 32.63
C ASP A 435 34.14 0.80 31.87
N GLN A 436 34.51 0.92 30.60
CA GLN A 436 34.14 2.08 29.77
C GLN A 436 32.62 2.25 29.63
N GLU A 437 31.87 1.15 29.49
CA GLU A 437 30.42 1.19 29.34
C GLU A 437 29.71 1.45 30.68
N ILE A 438 30.20 0.84 31.76
CA ILE A 438 29.73 1.14 33.12
C ILE A 438 29.97 2.60 33.44
N ASP A 439 31.17 3.13 33.20
CA ASP A 439 31.51 4.53 33.41
C ASP A 439 30.56 5.47 32.64
N HIS A 440 30.22 5.12 31.39
CA HIS A 440 29.26 5.90 30.62
C HIS A 440 27.87 5.91 31.29
N ILE A 441 27.40 4.77 31.80
CA ILE A 441 26.12 4.67 32.53
C ILE A 441 26.17 5.50 33.82
N LEU A 442 27.23 5.39 34.60
CA LEU A 442 27.41 6.13 35.86
C LEU A 442 27.44 7.63 35.63
N ARG A 443 28.08 8.07 34.55
CA ARG A 443 28.17 9.49 34.16
C ARG A 443 26.80 10.13 33.85
N GLN A 444 25.75 9.34 33.61
CA GLN A 444 24.37 9.83 33.51
C GLN A 444 23.77 10.24 34.87
N GLY A 445 24.49 10.03 35.97
CA GLY A 445 24.05 10.34 37.34
C GLY A 445 23.52 9.14 38.13
N VAL A 446 23.84 7.91 37.71
CA VAL A 446 23.51 6.68 38.45
C VAL A 446 24.46 6.56 39.64
N LYS A 447 23.91 6.38 40.85
CA LYS A 447 24.69 6.13 42.07
C LYS A 447 24.88 4.63 42.29
N THR A 448 25.92 4.26 43.01
CA THR A 448 26.22 2.84 43.31
C THR A 448 26.64 2.64 44.76
N ARG A 449 26.34 1.45 45.30
CA ARG A 449 26.79 0.95 46.61
C ARG A 449 27.20 -0.52 46.44
N THR A 450 28.50 -0.79 46.39
CA THR A 450 29.10 -2.14 46.30
C THR A 450 29.27 -2.76 47.69
N GLY A 451 29.54 -4.07 47.75
CA GLY A 451 29.70 -4.82 49.01
C GLY A 451 28.41 -4.96 49.84
N VAL A 452 27.24 -4.65 49.25
CA VAL A 452 25.95 -4.67 49.94
C VAL A 452 25.07 -5.79 49.38
N ARG A 453 24.93 -6.87 50.15
CA ARG A 453 24.08 -8.01 49.78
C ARG A 453 22.63 -7.79 50.21
N PHE A 454 21.71 -7.82 49.25
CA PHE A 454 20.29 -7.79 49.52
C PHE A 454 19.83 -9.06 50.25
N GLY A 455 19.04 -8.88 51.31
CA GLY A 455 18.56 -9.95 52.20
C GLY A 455 19.38 -10.15 53.47
N THR A 456 20.65 -9.72 53.51
CA THR A 456 21.49 -9.78 54.73
C THR A 456 22.06 -8.43 55.15
N GLY A 457 22.57 -7.64 54.20
CA GLY A 457 23.12 -6.30 54.44
C GLY A 457 22.18 -5.15 54.08
N LEU A 458 21.07 -5.45 53.37
CA LEU A 458 20.06 -4.47 52.97
C LEU A 458 18.72 -5.19 52.78
N THR A 459 17.65 -4.65 53.36
CA THR A 459 16.29 -5.22 53.24
C THR A 459 15.32 -4.27 52.53
N PHE A 460 14.13 -4.76 52.19
CA PHE A 460 13.06 -3.92 51.63
C PHE A 460 12.64 -2.79 52.59
N GLU A 461 12.61 -3.05 53.90
CA GLU A 461 12.26 -2.03 54.89
C GLU A 461 13.30 -0.91 54.96
N ASP A 462 14.58 -1.25 54.81
CA ASP A 462 15.67 -0.26 54.77
C ASP A 462 15.54 0.62 53.51
N LEU A 463 15.29 0.01 52.35
CA LEU A 463 15.04 0.74 51.10
C LEU A 463 13.82 1.67 51.22
N LYS A 464 12.74 1.20 51.84
CA LYS A 464 11.54 2.02 52.07
C LYS A 464 11.84 3.20 53.00
N LYS A 465 12.61 2.99 54.07
CA LYS A 465 13.07 4.06 54.97
C LYS A 465 13.99 5.07 54.28
N GLU A 466 14.85 4.63 53.36
CA GLU A 466 15.70 5.51 52.53
C GLU A 466 14.91 6.28 51.44
N GLY A 467 13.60 6.01 51.32
CA GLY A 467 12.66 6.71 50.45
C GLY A 467 12.65 6.20 49.00
N PHE A 468 13.03 4.94 48.77
CA PHE A 468 12.90 4.32 47.45
C PHE A 468 11.45 3.99 47.15
N ALA A 469 10.96 4.49 46.02
CA ALA A 469 9.58 4.31 45.57
C ALA A 469 9.37 2.99 44.81
N ALA A 470 10.44 2.45 44.22
CA ALA A 470 10.43 1.17 43.52
C ALA A 470 11.76 0.43 43.68
N VAL A 471 11.69 -0.90 43.54
CA VAL A 471 12.85 -1.79 43.62
C VAL A 471 12.83 -2.73 42.41
N PHE A 472 13.95 -2.82 41.70
CA PHE A 472 14.19 -3.83 40.67
C PHE A 472 15.17 -4.88 41.18
N LEU A 473 14.82 -6.16 41.05
CA LEU A 473 15.68 -7.28 41.44
C LEU A 473 16.34 -7.90 40.19
N GLY A 474 17.62 -7.63 40.01
CA GLY A 474 18.48 -8.15 38.94
C GLY A 474 19.67 -8.94 39.48
N ILE A 475 19.43 -9.80 40.48
CA ILE A 475 20.48 -10.48 41.26
C ILE A 475 21.21 -11.61 40.52
N GLY A 476 20.70 -12.05 39.36
CA GLY A 476 21.28 -13.17 38.60
C GLY A 476 21.21 -14.52 39.32
N ALA A 477 21.88 -15.52 38.74
CA ALA A 477 21.99 -16.86 39.29
C ALA A 477 23.48 -17.17 39.55
N HIS A 478 23.95 -16.89 40.77
CA HIS A 478 25.36 -17.05 41.14
C HIS A 478 25.74 -18.46 41.60
N ASN A 479 24.76 -19.30 41.88
CA ASN A 479 25.00 -20.68 42.31
C ASN A 479 24.97 -21.61 41.09
N SER A 480 25.84 -22.62 41.11
CA SER A 480 25.80 -23.75 40.18
C SER A 480 24.68 -24.74 40.57
N LEU A 481 24.36 -25.65 39.66
CA LEU A 481 23.54 -26.82 39.96
C LEU A 481 24.43 -27.91 40.57
N ASP A 482 24.04 -28.42 41.74
CA ASP A 482 24.67 -29.59 42.35
C ASP A 482 24.46 -30.82 41.44
N MET A 483 25.52 -31.59 41.19
CA MET A 483 25.45 -32.82 40.38
C MET A 483 24.84 -34.01 41.16
N GLN A 484 24.73 -33.87 42.48
CA GLN A 484 24.24 -34.87 43.44
C GLN A 484 25.04 -36.18 43.41
N ILE A 485 26.36 -36.10 43.18
CA ILE A 485 27.24 -37.27 43.16
C ILE A 485 28.08 -37.39 44.45
N PRO A 486 28.42 -38.61 44.91
CA PRO A 486 29.27 -38.80 46.09
C PRO A 486 30.62 -38.08 45.94
N GLY A 487 31.00 -37.33 46.97
CA GLY A 487 32.27 -36.60 47.01
C GLY A 487 32.24 -35.19 46.39
N GLU A 488 31.12 -34.73 45.83
CA GLU A 488 31.05 -33.40 45.17
C GLU A 488 31.28 -32.21 46.12
N LYS A 489 31.00 -32.36 47.42
CA LYS A 489 31.15 -31.30 48.44
C LYS A 489 32.42 -31.42 49.27
N ASP A 490 33.02 -32.61 49.29
CA ASP A 490 34.05 -32.98 50.27
C ASP A 490 35.40 -33.33 49.61
N THR A 491 35.46 -33.41 48.27
CA THR A 491 36.69 -33.73 47.55
C THR A 491 37.53 -32.48 47.30
N GLN A 492 38.78 -32.50 47.77
CA GLN A 492 39.73 -31.42 47.56
C GLN A 492 39.99 -31.17 46.06
N GLY A 493 39.77 -29.93 45.61
CA GLY A 493 39.97 -29.52 44.21
C GLY A 493 38.70 -29.46 43.36
N VAL A 494 37.55 -29.85 43.91
CA VAL A 494 36.23 -29.55 43.33
C VAL A 494 35.79 -28.18 43.89
N ILE A 495 35.61 -27.20 42.99
CA ILE A 495 35.21 -25.80 43.31
C ILE A 495 33.77 -25.58 42.86
#